data_AF-A0A485BGS0-F1
#
_entry.id   AF-A0A485BGS0-F1
#
_cell.length_a   1.000
_cell.length_b   1.000
_cell.length_c   1.000
_cell.angle_alpha   90.00
_cell.angle_beta   90.00
_cell.angle_gamma   90.00
#
_symmetry.space_group_name_H-M   'P 1'
#
loop_
_entity.id
_entity.type
_entity.pdbx_description
1 polymer ?
#
loop_
_entity_poly.entity_id
_entity_poly.type
_entity_poly.pdbx_seq_one_letter_code
_entity_poly.pdbx_strand_id
1 'polypeptide(L)'
;MVLGNVLSGKISARFSPLRIAAATDGMIAVVLLLMFIFGDRQPAALLLTFICCTGLFALAAPLQILLLQNARGGEMLGAAGGQIAFNLGSAIGALCGGMMLTWGFGWNSVALPAAGLSFLAMSSLLIYARYQRSLR
;
A
#
# COMPACT_ATOMS: atom_id res chain seq x y z
N MET A 1 2.65 11.49 -6.24
CA MET A 1 2.37 12.41 -5.11
C MET A 1 1.12 13.25 -5.34
N VAL A 2 1.12 14.24 -6.24
CA VAL A 2 0.00 15.20 -6.38
C VAL A 2 -1.33 14.52 -6.69
N LEU A 3 -1.41 13.75 -7.78
CA LEU A 3 -2.66 13.11 -8.19
C LEU A 3 -3.17 12.09 -7.16
N GLY A 4 -2.30 11.21 -6.66
CA GLY A 4 -2.66 10.21 -5.65
C GLY A 4 -3.20 10.83 -4.36
N ASN A 5 -2.54 11.88 -3.85
CA ASN A 5 -2.98 12.56 -2.63
C ASN A 5 -4.30 13.32 -2.82
N VAL A 6 -4.49 13.97 -3.98
CA VAL A 6 -5.75 14.67 -4.29
C VAL A 6 -6.90 13.70 -4.45
N LEU A 7 -6.67 12.56 -5.12
CA LEU A 7 -7.68 11.52 -5.30
C LEU A 7 -8.10 10.94 -3.95
N SER A 8 -7.12 10.58 -3.10
CA SER A 8 -7.40 9.96 -1.82
C SER A 8 -8.02 10.90 -0.80
N GLY A 9 -7.63 12.17 -0.79
CA GLY A 9 -8.27 13.17 0.07
C GLY A 9 -9.77 13.33 -0.24
N LYS A 10 -10.14 13.38 -1.53
CA LYS A 10 -11.54 13.47 -1.95
C LYS A 10 -12.33 12.19 -1.68
N ILE A 11 -11.72 11.03 -1.94
CA ILE A 11 -12.37 9.72 -1.80
C ILE A 11 -12.53 9.34 -0.32
N SER A 12 -11.52 9.60 0.53
CA SER A 12 -11.56 9.29 1.96
C SER A 12 -12.57 10.12 2.74
N ALA A 13 -12.99 11.27 2.20
CA ALA A 13 -14.05 12.08 2.79
C ALA A 13 -15.46 11.52 2.54
N ARG A 14 -15.67 10.69 1.50
CA ARG A 14 -16.99 10.17 1.10
C ARG A 14 -17.21 8.68 1.38
N PHE A 15 -16.15 7.89 1.45
CA PHE A 15 -16.27 6.44 1.59
C PHE A 15 -15.53 5.93 2.82
N SER A 16 -15.88 4.71 3.26
CA SER A 16 -15.23 4.05 4.39
C SER A 16 -13.71 3.92 4.12
N PRO A 17 -12.85 4.59 4.91
CA PRO A 17 -11.40 4.61 4.71
C PRO A 17 -10.79 3.21 4.63
N LEU A 18 -11.35 2.26 5.38
CA LEU A 18 -10.92 0.88 5.42
C LEU A 18 -11.13 0.16 4.07
N ARG A 19 -12.30 0.35 3.45
CA ARG A 19 -12.59 -0.29 2.16
C ARG A 19 -11.72 0.28 1.05
N ILE A 20 -11.47 1.59 1.08
CA ILE A 20 -10.59 2.26 0.11
C ILE A 20 -9.17 1.71 0.24
N ALA A 21 -8.66 1.60 1.47
CA ALA A 21 -7.31 1.08 1.71
C ALA A 21 -7.18 -0.37 1.20
N ALA A 22 -8.09 -1.26 1.61
CA ALA A 22 -8.07 -2.65 1.15
C ALA A 22 -8.19 -2.79 -0.38
N ALA A 23 -9.06 -2.01 -1.02
CA ALA A 23 -9.22 -2.03 -2.47
C ALA A 23 -7.99 -1.50 -3.20
N THR A 24 -7.35 -0.45 -2.66
CA THR A 24 -6.14 0.13 -3.26
C THR A 24 -4.95 -0.80 -3.10
N ASP A 25 -4.78 -1.45 -1.96
CA ASP A 25 -3.77 -2.50 -1.76
C ASP A 25 -3.99 -3.67 -2.72
N GLY A 26 -5.23 -4.13 -2.89
CA GLY A 26 -5.56 -5.16 -3.89
C GLY A 26 -5.19 -4.74 -5.32
N MET A 27 -5.48 -3.48 -5.68
CA MET A 27 -5.08 -2.93 -6.98
C MET A 27 -3.55 -2.92 -7.14
N ILE A 28 -2.80 -2.50 -6.11
CA ILE A 28 -1.34 -2.47 -6.13
C ILE A 28 -0.77 -3.87 -6.29
N ALA A 29 -1.29 -4.86 -5.56
CA ALA A 29 -0.88 -6.25 -5.70
C ALA A 29 -1.06 -6.76 -7.15
N VAL A 30 -2.19 -6.47 -7.78
CA VAL A 30 -2.45 -6.82 -9.19
C VAL A 30 -1.48 -6.09 -10.13
N VAL A 31 -1.25 -4.80 -9.93
CA VAL A 31 -0.32 -4.01 -10.75
C VAL A 31 1.11 -4.52 -10.65
N LEU A 32 1.55 -4.95 -9.46
CA LEU A 32 2.87 -5.55 -9.26
C LEU A 32 2.99 -6.91 -9.95
N LEU A 33 1.95 -7.74 -9.94
CA LEU A 33 1.92 -8.99 -10.72
C LEU A 33 1.96 -8.72 -12.23
N LEU A 34 1.25 -7.70 -12.72
CA LEU A 34 1.33 -7.27 -14.11
C LEU A 34 2.72 -6.72 -14.45
N MET A 35 3.38 -6.04 -13.51
CA MET A 35 4.74 -5.55 -13.69
C MET A 35 5.77 -6.67 -13.79
N PHE A 36 5.56 -7.78 -13.08
CA PHE A 36 6.38 -8.99 -13.23
C PHE A 36 6.26 -9.59 -14.65
N ILE A 37 5.05 -9.62 -15.22
CA ILE A 37 4.77 -10.25 -16.52
C ILE A 37 5.12 -9.32 -17.70
N PHE A 38 4.78 -8.04 -17.60
CA PHE A 38 4.87 -7.07 -18.70
C PHE A 38 6.00 -6.04 -18.53
N GLY A 39 6.84 -6.19 -17.50
CA GLY A 39 7.91 -5.25 -17.17
C GLY A 39 8.93 -5.03 -18.29
N ASP A 40 9.08 -6.00 -19.20
CA ASP A 40 10.02 -5.89 -20.33
C ASP A 40 9.51 -4.97 -21.45
N ARG A 41 8.23 -4.59 -21.44
CA ARG A 41 7.65 -3.64 -22.40
C ARG A 41 7.71 -2.23 -21.83
N GLN A 42 8.62 -1.41 -22.34
CA GLN A 42 8.84 -0.02 -21.90
C GLN A 42 7.57 0.83 -21.70
N PRO A 43 6.57 0.86 -22.63
CA PRO A 43 5.35 1.63 -22.39
C PRO A 43 4.47 1.03 -21.28
N ALA A 44 4.42 -0.30 -21.14
CA ALA A 44 3.66 -0.95 -20.08
C ALA A 44 4.31 -0.70 -18.71
N ALA A 45 5.64 -0.80 -18.61
CA ALA A 45 6.39 -0.53 -17.39
C ALA A 45 6.16 0.90 -16.88
N LEU A 46 6.18 1.90 -17.77
CA LEU A 46 5.90 3.29 -17.42
C LEU A 46 4.49 3.49 -16.86
N LEU A 47 3.48 2.94 -17.56
CA LEU A 47 2.08 3.02 -17.13
C LEU A 47 1.87 2.31 -15.78
N LEU A 48 2.37 1.09 -15.63
CA LEU A 48 2.24 0.31 -14.41
C LEU A 48 2.94 0.98 -13.23
N THR A 49 4.14 1.53 -13.43
CA THR A 49 4.86 2.30 -12.40
C THR A 49 4.06 3.53 -11.99
N PHE A 50 3.47 4.25 -12.95
CA PHE A 50 2.65 5.43 -12.66
C PHE A 50 1.40 5.07 -11.85
N ILE A 51 0.71 3.99 -12.22
CA ILE A 51 -0.47 3.49 -11.50
C ILE A 51 -0.06 3.04 -10.09
N CYS A 52 1.03 2.30 -9.94
CA CYS A 52 1.55 1.85 -8.65
C CYS A 52 1.88 3.04 -7.73
N CYS A 53 2.61 4.03 -8.25
CA CYS A 53 2.93 5.27 -7.52
C CYS A 53 1.65 6.02 -7.12
N THR A 54 0.67 6.12 -8.02
CA THR A 54 -0.60 6.77 -7.71
C THR A 54 -1.34 6.05 -6.59
N GLY A 55 -1.39 4.72 -6.62
CA GLY A 55 -1.96 3.88 -5.57
C GLY A 55 -1.27 4.06 -4.21
N LEU A 56 0.07 4.04 -4.18
CA LEU A 56 0.86 4.23 -2.95
C LEU A 56 0.51 5.54 -2.24
N PHE A 57 0.42 6.64 -3.00
CA PHE A 57 0.03 7.95 -2.44
C PHE A 57 -1.46 8.03 -2.13
N ALA A 58 -2.28 7.27 -2.84
CA ALA A 58 -3.70 7.20 -2.54
C ALA A 58 -4.00 6.48 -1.21
N LEU A 59 -3.13 5.58 -0.75
CA LEU A 59 -3.26 4.86 0.52
C LEU A 59 -2.91 5.71 1.76
N ALA A 60 -2.06 6.72 1.61
CA ALA A 60 -1.54 7.48 2.75
C ALA A 60 -2.65 8.16 3.56
N ALA A 61 -3.56 8.88 2.89
CA ALA A 61 -4.66 9.58 3.55
C ALA A 61 -5.66 8.67 4.29
N PRO A 62 -6.23 7.60 3.69
CA PRO A 62 -7.18 6.75 4.37
C PRO A 62 -6.56 6.00 5.56
N LEU A 63 -5.31 5.54 5.44
CA LEU A 63 -4.61 4.89 6.55
C LEU A 63 -4.34 5.85 7.70
N GLN A 64 -3.93 7.08 7.41
CA GLN A 64 -3.71 8.10 8.43
C GLN A 64 -5.01 8.47 9.15
N ILE A 65 -6.13 8.58 8.43
CA ILE A 65 -7.45 8.81 9.03
C ILE A 65 -7.84 7.66 9.95
N LEU A 66 -7.66 6.40 9.53
CA LEU A 66 -7.96 5.23 10.37
C LEU A 66 -7.14 5.22 11.66
N LEU A 67 -5.84 5.53 11.59
CA LEU A 67 -4.97 5.60 12.76
C LEU A 67 -5.48 6.64 13.77
N LEU A 68 -5.77 7.86 13.30
CA LEU A 68 -6.26 8.94 14.15
C LEU A 68 -7.63 8.61 14.77
N GLN A 69 -8.52 7.97 14.01
CA GLN A 69 -9.84 7.55 14.52
C GLN A 69 -9.74 6.49 15.63
N ASN A 70 -8.73 5.63 15.60
CA ASN A 70 -8.52 4.60 16.64
C ASN A 70 -7.66 5.09 17.82
N ALA A 71 -6.97 6.23 17.69
CA ALA A 71 -6.08 6.80 18.71
C ALA A 71 -6.67 8.07 19.37
N ARG A 72 -7.99 8.13 19.59
CA ARG A 72 -8.64 9.30 20.21
C ARG A 72 -8.01 9.63 21.57
N GLY A 73 -7.54 10.88 21.73
CA GLY A 73 -6.80 11.33 22.91
C GLY A 73 -5.29 11.11 22.86
N GLY A 74 -4.78 10.39 21.85
CA GLY A 74 -3.35 10.14 21.59
C GLY A 74 -2.98 10.34 20.12
N GLU A 75 -3.65 11.26 19.44
CA GLU A 75 -3.59 11.46 17.98
C GLU A 75 -2.17 11.72 17.47
N MET A 76 -1.37 12.52 18.20
CA MET A 76 0.03 12.77 17.87
C MET A 76 0.89 11.49 17.95
N LEU A 77 0.65 10.63 18.95
CA LEU A 77 1.33 9.33 19.07
C LEU A 77 0.88 8.39 17.95
N GLY A 78 -0.39 8.39 17.58
CA GLY A 78 -0.91 7.63 16.44
C GLY A 78 -0.28 8.05 15.11
N ALA A 79 -0.13 9.36 14.88
CA ALA A 79 0.52 9.91 13.69
C ALA A 79 2.02 9.56 13.66
N ALA A 80 2.73 9.67 14.78
CA ALA A 80 4.12 9.25 14.91
C ALA A 80 4.28 7.75 14.65
N GLY A 81 3.39 6.92 15.20
CA GLY A 81 3.34 5.48 14.93
C GLY A 81 3.16 5.15 13.44
N GLY A 82 2.32 5.90 12.74
CA GLY A 82 2.16 5.78 11.29
C GLY A 82 3.46 6.04 10.51
N GLN A 83 4.22 7.06 10.90
CA GLN A 83 5.53 7.37 10.28
C GLN A 83 6.58 6.29 10.58
N ILE A 84 6.61 5.78 11.81
CA ILE A 84 7.50 4.67 12.20
C ILE A 84 7.19 3.44 11.34
N ALA A 85 5.91 3.08 11.19
CA ALA A 85 5.49 1.96 10.35
C ALA A 85 5.87 2.16 8.88
N PHE A 86 5.73 3.37 8.34
CA PHE A 86 6.12 3.69 6.96
C PHE A 86 7.63 3.51 6.71
N ASN A 87 8.46 4.00 7.63
CA ASN A 87 9.92 3.85 7.53
C ASN A 87 10.34 2.38 7.67
N LEU A 88 9.74 1.65 8.61
CA LEU A 88 9.97 0.22 8.78
C LEU A 88 9.57 -0.57 7.52
N GLY A 89 8.40 -0.27 6.95
CA GLY A 89 7.93 -0.87 5.70
C GLY A 89 8.88 -0.59 4.54
N SER A 90 9.40 0.64 4.44
CA SER A 90 10.39 1.00 3.42
C SER A 90 11.70 0.22 3.58
N ALA A 91 12.18 0.04 4.81
CA ALA A 91 13.38 -0.76 5.10
C ALA A 91 13.18 -2.24 4.76
N ILE A 92 12.04 -2.84 5.15
CA ILE A 92 11.70 -4.23 4.80
C ILE A 92 11.58 -4.39 3.29
N GLY A 93 10.92 -3.45 2.60
CA GLY A 93 10.80 -3.47 1.14
C GLY A 93 12.15 -3.43 0.43
N ALA A 94 13.05 -2.54 0.87
CA ALA A 94 14.41 -2.47 0.35
C ALA A 94 15.22 -3.75 0.61
N LEU A 95 15.07 -4.35 1.80
CA LEU A 95 15.70 -5.62 2.14
C LEU A 95 15.21 -6.76 1.23
N CYS A 96 13.89 -6.92 1.09
CA CYS A 96 13.30 -7.96 0.23
C CYS A 96 13.67 -7.78 -1.24
N GLY A 97 13.64 -6.54 -1.75
CA GLY A 97 14.05 -6.24 -3.12
C GLY A 97 15.55 -6.46 -3.35
N GLY A 98 16.38 -6.05 -2.39
CA GLY A 98 17.82 -6.28 -2.42
C GLY A 98 18.18 -7.76 -2.42
N MET A 99 17.51 -8.57 -1.57
CA MET A 99 17.72 -10.02 -1.51
C MET A 99 17.46 -10.69 -2.86
N MET A 100 16.37 -10.35 -3.55
CA MET A 100 16.06 -10.90 -4.89
C MET A 100 17.18 -10.62 -5.90
N LEU A 101 17.72 -9.40 -5.90
CA LEU A 101 18.83 -9.04 -6.78
C LEU A 101 20.13 -9.76 -6.40
N THR A 102 20.44 -9.87 -5.11
CA THR A 102 21.66 -10.57 -4.64
C THR A 102 21.64 -12.07 -4.90
N TRP A 103 20.46 -12.69 -4.96
CA TRP A 103 20.30 -14.11 -5.30
C TRP A 103 20.34 -14.39 -6.81
N GLY A 104 20.53 -13.36 -7.64
CA GLY A 104 20.65 -13.50 -9.09
C GLY A 104 19.32 -13.61 -9.83
N PHE A 105 18.20 -13.29 -9.18
CA PHE A 105 16.92 -13.18 -9.88
C PHE A 105 16.87 -11.91 -10.74
N GLY A 106 16.09 -11.95 -11.83
CA GLY A 106 15.91 -10.79 -12.71
C GLY A 106 15.22 -9.61 -12.00
N TRP A 107 15.39 -8.39 -12.52
CA TRP A 107 14.81 -7.16 -11.94
C TRP A 107 13.28 -7.21 -11.79
N ASN A 108 12.59 -7.97 -12.65
CA ASN A 108 11.14 -8.15 -12.61
C ASN A 108 10.70 -8.92 -11.35
N SER A 109 11.51 -9.87 -10.88
CA SER A 109 11.21 -10.72 -9.72
C SER A 109 11.05 -9.93 -8.41
N VAL A 110 11.63 -8.72 -8.33
CA VAL A 110 11.46 -7.80 -7.19
C VAL A 110 9.99 -7.41 -6.98
N ALA A 111 9.17 -7.47 -8.03
CA ALA A 111 7.74 -7.19 -7.92
C ALA A 111 6.97 -8.30 -7.17
N LEU A 112 7.47 -9.55 -7.13
CA LEU A 112 6.81 -10.67 -6.45
C LEU A 112 6.75 -10.51 -4.91
N PRO A 113 7.86 -10.27 -4.19
CA PRO A 113 7.79 -10.04 -2.74
C PRO A 113 6.98 -8.78 -2.42
N ALA A 114 7.06 -7.74 -3.25
CA ALA A 114 6.23 -6.54 -3.09
C ALA A 114 4.73 -6.85 -3.24
N ALA A 115 4.33 -7.65 -4.22
CA ALA A 115 2.96 -8.09 -4.41
C ALA A 115 2.47 -8.92 -3.20
N GLY A 116 3.33 -9.80 -2.68
CA GLY A 116 3.05 -10.59 -1.48
C GLY A 116 2.83 -9.71 -0.25
N LEU A 117 3.70 -8.73 0.00
CA LEU A 117 3.55 -7.78 1.11
C LEU A 117 2.27 -6.93 0.97
N SER A 118 1.95 -6.48 -0.23
CA SER A 118 0.71 -5.73 -0.50
C SER A 118 -0.55 -6.59 -0.28
N PHE A 119 -0.51 -7.87 -0.66
CA PHE A 119 -1.59 -8.81 -0.38
C PHE A 119 -1.76 -9.10 1.12
N LEU A 120 -0.66 -9.21 1.87
CA LEU A 120 -0.71 -9.35 3.33
C LEU A 120 -1.29 -8.12 4.01
N ALA A 121 -0.92 -6.92 3.55
CA ALA A 121 -1.50 -5.66 4.01
C ALA A 121 -3.02 -5.62 3.76
N MET A 122 -3.47 -5.94 2.55
CA MET A 122 -4.89 -6.05 2.21
C MET A 122 -5.61 -7.06 3.13
N SER A 123 -5.02 -8.24 3.33
CA SER A 123 -5.60 -9.30 4.17
C SER A 123 -5.74 -8.84 5.63
N SER A 124 -4.74 -8.14 6.16
CA SER A 124 -4.77 -7.57 7.51
C SER A 124 -5.92 -6.56 7.67
N LEU A 125 -6.15 -5.70 6.66
CA LEU A 125 -7.22 -4.72 6.67
C LEU A 125 -8.60 -5.38 6.60
N LEU A 126 -8.75 -6.46 5.83
CA LEU A 126 -9.99 -7.23 5.76
C LEU A 126 -10.29 -7.97 7.06
N ILE A 127 -9.28 -8.53 7.72
CA ILE A 127 -9.41 -9.13 9.05
C ILE A 127 -9.84 -8.07 10.06
N TYR A 128 -9.20 -6.89 10.04
CA TYR A 128 -9.58 -5.76 10.88
C TYR A 128 -11.03 -5.30 10.63
N ALA A 129 -11.47 -5.30 9.36
CA ALA A 129 -12.86 -5.01 8.99
C ALA A 129 -13.86 -5.98 9.61
N ARG A 130 -13.53 -7.28 9.58
CA ARG A 130 -14.37 -8.33 10.15
C ARG A 130 -14.44 -8.21 11.67
N TYR A 131 -13.32 -7.93 12.31
CA TYR A 131 -13.26 -7.70 13.75
C TYR A 131 -14.12 -6.50 14.17
N GLN A 132 -14.01 -5.36 13.47
CA GLN A 132 -14.87 -4.19 13.74
C GLN A 132 -16.37 -4.48 13.55
N ARG A 133 -16.76 -5.33 12.59
CA ARG A 133 -18.16 -5.72 12.40
C ARG A 133 -18.68 -6.62 13.52
N SER A 134 -17.82 -7.47 14.09
CA SER A 134 -18.21 -8.37 15.18
C SER A 134 -18.41 -7.66 16.52
N LEU A 135 -17.83 -6.46 16.69
CA LEU A 135 -17.96 -5.64 17.91
C LEU A 135 -19.18 -4.71 17.88
N ARG A 136 -19.89 -4.63 16.75
CA ARG A 136 -21.14 -3.86 16.59
C ARG A 136 -22.34 -4.79 16.67
#